data_AF-A0A368XW10-F1
#
_entry.id   AF-A0A368XW10-F1
#
_cell.length_a   1.000
_cell.length_b   1.000
_cell.length_c   1.000
_cell.angle_alpha   90.00
_cell.angle_beta   90.00
_cell.angle_gamma   90.00
#
_symmetry.space_group_name_H-M   'P 1'
#
loop_
_entity.id
_entity.type
_entity.pdbx_description
1 polymer ?
#
loop_
_entity_poly.entity_id
_entity_poly.type
_entity_poly.pdbx_seq_one_letter_code
_entity_poly.pdbx_strand_id
1 'polypeptide(L)'
;MHHAADEARTRPAHPSRHAWLQRAAIGLAVAVLAACGGGGGGDGDDGAAAESPGPGTGTGTGSAAITVDANPMRATLSADTARTVTQRVPLDGGTLSVTGADGAVYTLTVPANALTEPTDISLTPLASLAVEGLASDAAYGVQLGPEGARFTNHVTLAITPPPGASVPIERQLPIGWSGADNTVALAALDPSTREVNLKLLHFSGYALLLARQGTNATLEPARHRLGGDAESRLQSLTAERLLQERQRQLLGQTQAQLNLDDIFAAYDEEVLKPRIAAAGSSCAAGRLAIQTVLGRSRQRQLLGYPDDAYSQSALYGDLMAQATAACTREEYALCRDEHIITRMLPYYLGLSRQAQLLGLAGSPGVADPAWLQDAEAATAKCLNFELQIDSQMVLSEGSGVDAHTVRENVSARVLLPFNMGIAFYESGGSYVATSPAALPLVSSGYSVAYPHTCASVNSTAPVDATVWGALGFTARQGGVAQRAEVADFYLTPAVAPTGLGSGYSVTLRAPRDPAGCDQPSTSSDYESWVTAGYPTWIEPFADPTLAMAIRNWRIVGGDVMATKEFTTRSDPDASENVTVNTQMVLFHKPAP
;
A
#
# COMPACT_ATOMS: atom_id res chain seq x y z
N MET A 1 82.75 -14.46 44.67
CA MET A 1 82.00 -14.20 45.91
C MET A 1 80.78 -13.37 45.57
N HIS A 2 79.63 -13.77 46.12
CA HIS A 2 78.28 -13.16 46.10
C HIS A 2 77.25 -13.60 45.05
N HIS A 3 76.14 -14.09 45.63
CA HIS A 3 74.85 -14.54 45.12
C HIS A 3 73.96 -13.40 44.59
N ALA A 4 73.02 -13.74 43.69
CA ALA A 4 71.56 -13.47 43.76
C ALA A 4 70.92 -13.98 42.44
N ALA A 5 70.04 -14.98 42.40
CA ALA A 5 68.66 -15.11 42.91
C ALA A 5 67.60 -14.74 41.85
N ASP A 6 66.69 -15.71 41.65
CA ASP A 6 65.54 -15.81 40.76
C ASP A 6 64.48 -14.71 40.96
N GLU A 7 63.84 -14.27 39.87
CA GLU A 7 62.46 -13.75 39.90
C GLU A 7 61.78 -13.93 38.53
N ALA A 8 61.00 -15.01 38.39
CA ALA A 8 60.14 -15.25 37.23
C ALA A 8 58.78 -14.55 37.41
N ARG A 9 58.54 -13.47 36.66
CA ARG A 9 57.21 -12.84 36.53
C ARG A 9 56.35 -13.59 35.51
N THR A 10 55.28 -14.21 35.99
CA THR A 10 54.17 -14.72 35.17
C THR A 10 53.33 -13.54 34.64
N ARG A 11 53.16 -13.47 33.31
CA ARG A 11 52.20 -12.56 32.65
C ARG A 11 50.80 -13.18 32.68
N PRO A 12 49.72 -12.40 32.87
CA PRO A 12 48.36 -12.92 32.77
C PRO A 12 48.01 -13.27 31.31
N ALA A 13 47.37 -14.42 31.13
CA ALA A 13 46.90 -14.88 29.83
C ALA A 13 45.76 -13.99 29.31
N HIS A 14 45.93 -13.43 28.11
CA HIS A 14 44.86 -12.78 27.37
C HIS A 14 43.83 -13.84 26.92
N PRO A 15 42.51 -13.60 27.05
CA PRO A 15 41.50 -14.49 26.48
C PRO A 15 41.62 -14.54 24.95
N SER A 16 41.55 -15.75 24.40
CA SER A 16 41.81 -16.04 22.99
C SER A 16 40.75 -15.43 22.07
N ARG A 17 41.20 -14.88 20.93
CA ARG A 17 40.35 -14.28 19.88
C ARG A 17 39.26 -15.21 19.32
N HIS A 18 39.38 -16.53 19.53
CA HIS A 18 38.40 -17.52 19.11
C HIS A 18 37.08 -17.46 19.89
N ALA A 19 37.10 -17.12 21.19
CA ALA A 19 35.89 -17.04 22.00
C ALA A 19 34.97 -15.86 21.60
N TRP A 20 35.54 -14.82 20.99
CA TRP A 20 34.80 -13.63 20.56
C TRP A 20 34.06 -13.86 19.24
N LEU A 21 34.70 -14.53 18.27
CA LEU A 21 34.09 -14.90 16.99
C LEU A 21 32.97 -15.95 17.16
N GLN A 22 33.10 -16.85 18.14
CA GLN A 22 32.09 -17.89 18.41
C GLN A 22 30.81 -17.35 19.08
N ARG A 23 30.92 -16.33 19.94
CA ARG A 23 29.75 -15.65 20.54
C ARG A 23 28.98 -14.82 19.52
N ALA A 24 29.66 -14.25 18.52
CA ALA A 24 29.03 -13.47 17.45
C ALA A 24 28.15 -14.34 16.52
N ALA A 25 28.57 -15.58 16.24
CA ALA A 25 27.82 -16.48 15.36
C ALA A 25 26.45 -16.92 15.92
N ILE A 26 26.34 -17.07 17.25
CA ILE A 26 25.10 -17.50 17.92
C ILE A 26 24.11 -16.34 18.09
N GLY A 27 24.60 -15.12 18.33
CA GLY A 27 23.76 -13.92 18.33
C GLY A 27 23.12 -13.64 16.97
N LEU A 28 23.78 -14.03 15.88
CA LEU A 28 23.24 -13.92 14.52
C LEU A 28 22.09 -14.92 14.27
N ALA A 29 22.15 -16.15 14.80
CA ALA A 29 21.14 -17.19 14.54
C ALA A 29 19.75 -16.87 15.13
N VAL A 30 19.68 -16.15 16.27
CA VAL A 30 18.40 -15.80 16.91
C VAL A 30 17.74 -14.57 16.29
N ALA A 31 18.52 -13.65 15.73
CA ALA A 31 17.99 -12.51 14.98
C ALA A 31 17.35 -12.91 13.62
N VAL A 32 17.54 -14.15 13.18
CA VAL A 32 17.19 -14.58 11.82
C VAL A 32 15.81 -15.23 11.77
N LEU A 33 15.36 -15.95 12.80
CA LEU A 33 14.25 -16.91 12.66
C LEU A 33 12.87 -16.40 13.11
N ALA A 34 12.76 -15.35 13.93
CA ALA A 34 11.47 -14.79 14.37
C ALA A 34 10.83 -13.81 13.35
N ALA A 35 11.53 -13.45 12.27
CA ALA A 35 11.14 -12.41 11.31
C ALA A 35 9.99 -12.79 10.35
N CYS A 36 9.48 -14.02 10.41
CA CYS A 36 8.51 -14.51 9.43
C CYS A 36 7.03 -14.50 9.86
N GLY A 37 6.69 -13.99 11.05
CA GLY A 37 5.31 -13.99 11.57
C GLY A 37 4.36 -13.05 10.81
N GLY A 38 4.01 -13.41 9.58
CA GLY A 38 3.01 -12.83 8.69
C GLY A 38 1.59 -13.31 8.99
N GLY A 39 1.16 -13.32 10.25
CA GLY A 39 -0.23 -13.66 10.61
C GLY A 39 -1.19 -12.61 10.06
N GLY A 40 -1.99 -12.98 9.06
CA GLY A 40 -3.12 -12.20 8.59
C GLY A 40 -4.29 -12.37 9.55
N GLY A 41 -4.77 -11.28 10.14
CA GLY A 41 -6.07 -11.27 10.80
C GLY A 41 -7.14 -11.47 9.74
N GLY A 42 -7.72 -12.67 9.68
CA GLY A 42 -8.90 -12.95 8.87
C GLY A 42 -10.15 -12.55 9.64
N ASP A 43 -10.81 -11.49 9.18
CA ASP A 43 -12.23 -11.29 9.47
C ASP A 43 -13.00 -12.45 8.82
N GLY A 44 -13.77 -13.17 9.65
CA GLY A 44 -14.58 -14.29 9.21
C GLY A 44 -15.79 -13.81 8.43
N ASP A 45 -15.91 -14.26 7.19
CA ASP A 45 -17.15 -14.23 6.43
C ASP A 45 -17.52 -15.66 6.03
N ASP A 46 -18.73 -16.06 6.40
CA ASP A 46 -19.29 -17.41 6.23
C ASP A 46 -19.63 -17.66 4.75
N GLY A 47 -19.16 -18.76 4.16
CA GLY A 47 -19.71 -19.21 2.89
C GLY A 47 -18.98 -20.35 2.16
N ALA A 48 -19.70 -21.46 1.99
CA ALA A 48 -19.53 -22.55 1.04
C ALA A 48 -18.49 -23.65 1.35
N ALA A 49 -19.04 -24.77 1.82
CA ALA A 49 -18.42 -26.08 1.86
C ALA A 49 -18.02 -26.58 0.46
N ALA A 50 -16.79 -27.07 0.33
CA ALA A 50 -16.35 -27.89 -0.81
C ALA A 50 -15.80 -29.22 -0.30
N GLU A 51 -16.19 -30.28 -1.01
CA GLU A 51 -16.04 -31.69 -0.68
C GLU A 51 -14.58 -32.18 -0.67
N SER A 52 -14.31 -33.15 0.20
CA SER A 52 -13.01 -33.79 0.42
C SER A 52 -12.75 -34.94 -0.57
N PRO A 53 -11.60 -35.03 -1.25
CA PRO A 53 -11.20 -36.24 -1.97
C PRO A 53 -10.45 -37.22 -1.04
N GLY A 54 -10.82 -38.50 -1.11
CA GLY A 54 -10.32 -39.59 -0.27
C GLY A 54 -8.83 -39.94 -0.41
N PRO A 55 -8.34 -40.86 0.44
CA PRO A 55 -6.91 -41.05 0.67
C PRO A 55 -6.26 -41.93 -0.41
N GLY A 56 -5.33 -41.36 -1.16
CA GLY A 56 -4.40 -42.09 -2.01
C GLY A 56 -3.19 -42.57 -1.21
N THR A 57 -3.05 -43.89 -1.06
CA THR A 57 -1.87 -44.54 -0.48
C THR A 57 -0.70 -44.47 -1.45
N GLY A 58 0.21 -43.53 -1.24
CA GLY A 58 1.50 -43.44 -1.92
C GLY A 58 2.65 -43.57 -0.92
N THR A 59 3.34 -44.69 -0.94
CA THR A 59 4.57 -44.94 -0.17
C THR A 59 5.73 -44.14 -0.75
N GLY A 60 6.05 -43.00 -0.12
CA GLY A 60 7.26 -42.21 -0.34
C GLY A 60 8.01 -42.06 0.98
N THR A 61 9.30 -42.37 0.97
CA THR A 61 10.21 -42.29 2.11
C THR A 61 10.42 -40.85 2.61
N GLY A 62 9.65 -40.48 3.64
CA GLY A 62 10.16 -39.85 4.86
C GLY A 62 10.69 -38.42 4.81
N SER A 63 9.81 -37.43 4.59
CA SER A 63 9.79 -36.27 5.49
C SER A 63 8.60 -36.50 6.41
N ALA A 64 8.83 -36.65 7.72
CA ALA A 64 7.73 -36.76 8.66
C ALA A 64 7.00 -35.42 8.65
N ALA A 65 5.88 -35.33 7.93
CA ALA A 65 4.95 -34.22 8.05
C ALA A 65 4.71 -34.05 9.55
N ILE A 66 5.13 -32.91 10.10
CA ILE A 66 4.94 -32.68 11.51
C ILE A 66 3.43 -32.47 11.59
N THR A 67 2.71 -33.37 12.26
CA THR A 67 1.24 -33.31 12.28
C THR A 67 0.76 -32.03 12.98
N VAL A 68 -0.17 -31.32 12.35
CA VAL A 68 -0.90 -30.21 12.97
C VAL A 68 -1.97 -30.82 13.87
N ASP A 69 -1.90 -30.55 15.17
CA ASP A 69 -2.99 -30.90 16.08
C ASP A 69 -4.14 -29.89 15.89
N ALA A 70 -5.35 -30.39 15.72
CA ALA A 70 -6.56 -29.57 15.61
C ALA A 70 -6.92 -28.83 16.91
N ASN A 71 -6.24 -29.16 18.03
CA ASN A 71 -6.46 -28.55 19.33
C ASN A 71 -5.18 -27.86 19.86
N PRO A 72 -4.86 -26.65 19.36
CA PRO A 72 -3.69 -25.91 19.81
C PRO A 72 -3.77 -25.57 21.30
N MET A 73 -2.63 -25.44 21.93
CA MET A 73 -2.51 -25.12 23.34
C MET A 73 -2.90 -23.65 23.58
N ARG A 74 -3.64 -23.39 24.66
CA ARG A 74 -4.16 -22.05 24.99
C ARG A 74 -3.76 -21.64 26.40
N ALA A 75 -3.46 -20.35 26.57
CA ALA A 75 -3.23 -19.77 27.88
C ALA A 75 -4.54 -19.28 28.50
N THR A 76 -4.74 -19.62 29.77
CA THR A 76 -5.75 -19.00 30.64
C THR A 76 -5.04 -17.96 31.50
N LEU A 77 -5.39 -16.69 31.32
CA LEU A 77 -4.70 -15.57 31.95
C LEU A 77 -5.67 -14.58 32.58
N SER A 78 -5.19 -13.86 33.60
CA SER A 78 -5.86 -12.72 34.20
C SER A 78 -4.86 -11.57 34.28
N ALA A 79 -5.20 -10.43 33.69
CA ALA A 79 -4.34 -9.25 33.67
C ALA A 79 -4.45 -8.45 34.99
N ASP A 80 -3.33 -7.95 35.50
CA ASP A 80 -3.27 -7.02 36.63
C ASP A 80 -3.27 -5.57 36.12
N THR A 81 -4.44 -5.12 35.68
CA THR A 81 -4.60 -3.79 35.06
C THR A 81 -4.30 -2.64 36.03
N ALA A 82 -4.36 -2.88 37.34
CA ALA A 82 -4.00 -1.89 38.35
C ALA A 82 -2.51 -1.52 38.34
N ARG A 83 -1.67 -2.36 37.73
CA ARG A 83 -0.22 -2.16 37.60
C ARG A 83 0.23 -1.86 36.18
N THR A 84 -0.68 -1.65 35.23
CA THR A 84 -0.31 -1.31 33.84
C THR A 84 0.51 -0.02 33.78
N VAL A 85 1.59 -0.05 33.00
CA VAL A 85 2.35 1.14 32.61
C VAL A 85 2.18 1.37 31.12
N THR A 86 1.80 2.59 30.74
CA THR A 86 1.71 3.01 29.34
C THR A 86 2.65 4.18 29.09
N GLN A 87 3.45 4.10 28.03
CA GLN A 87 4.35 5.17 27.62
C GLN A 87 4.38 5.30 26.11
N ARG A 88 4.37 6.54 25.63
CA ARG A 88 4.61 6.85 24.22
C ARG A 88 6.10 6.69 23.90
N VAL A 89 6.43 5.77 23.01
CA VAL A 89 7.81 5.52 22.56
C VAL A 89 8.05 6.19 21.20
N PRO A 90 9.08 7.05 21.09
CA PRO A 90 9.44 7.68 19.82
C PRO A 90 10.21 6.72 18.89
N LEU A 91 10.48 7.16 17.67
CA LEU A 91 11.25 6.39 16.67
C LEU A 91 12.71 6.12 17.10
N ASP A 92 13.26 6.98 17.96
CA ASP A 92 14.60 6.81 18.54
C ASP A 92 14.66 5.67 19.57
N GLY A 93 13.51 5.07 19.90
CA GLY A 93 13.39 3.99 20.86
C GLY A 93 13.12 4.48 22.28
N GLY A 94 13.18 3.54 23.23
CA GLY A 94 12.91 3.81 24.63
C GLY A 94 12.88 2.56 25.49
N THR A 95 12.66 2.76 26.77
CA THR A 95 12.55 1.67 27.75
C THR A 95 11.32 1.88 28.62
N LEU A 96 10.55 0.81 28.82
CA LEU A 96 9.43 0.77 29.75
C LEU A 96 9.70 -0.33 30.77
N SER A 97 9.32 -0.10 32.03
CA SER A 97 9.46 -1.09 33.09
C SER A 97 8.22 -1.12 33.96
N VAL A 98 7.81 -2.32 34.37
CA VAL A 98 6.67 -2.54 35.26
C VAL A 98 6.97 -3.68 36.23
N THR A 99 6.47 -3.57 37.45
CA THR A 99 6.62 -4.59 38.50
C THR A 99 5.28 -5.26 38.77
N GLY A 100 5.23 -6.58 38.69
CA GLY A 100 4.05 -7.38 39.02
C GLY A 100 3.77 -7.46 40.52
N ALA A 101 2.56 -7.91 40.89
CA ALA A 101 2.17 -8.12 42.29
C ALA A 101 3.02 -9.20 42.99
N ASP A 102 3.58 -10.12 42.20
CA ASP A 102 4.49 -11.19 42.60
C ASP A 102 5.95 -10.71 42.80
N GLY A 103 6.24 -9.44 42.49
CA GLY A 103 7.56 -8.83 42.56
C GLY A 103 8.45 -9.07 41.35
N ALA A 104 7.97 -9.75 40.30
CA ALA A 104 8.69 -9.85 39.04
C ALA A 104 8.76 -8.49 38.34
N VAL A 105 9.89 -8.17 37.72
CA VAL A 105 10.08 -6.92 36.96
C VAL A 105 10.18 -7.24 35.48
N TYR A 106 9.36 -6.57 34.68
CA TYR A 106 9.31 -6.69 33.23
C TYR A 106 9.84 -5.40 32.61
N THR A 107 10.92 -5.50 31.85
CA THR A 107 11.52 -4.34 31.18
C THR A 107 11.55 -4.55 29.67
N LEU A 108 10.81 -3.72 28.94
CA LEU A 108 10.81 -3.71 27.48
C LEU A 108 11.78 -2.63 26.99
N THR A 109 12.77 -3.04 26.21
CA THR A 109 13.72 -2.14 25.54
C THR A 109 13.44 -2.14 24.04
N VAL A 110 13.02 -0.99 23.53
CA VAL A 110 12.73 -0.73 22.12
C VAL A 110 13.92 0.02 21.53
N PRO A 111 14.72 -0.56 20.62
CA PRO A 111 15.82 0.15 20.00
C PRO A 111 15.30 1.17 18.98
N ALA A 112 16.19 2.09 18.57
CA ALA A 112 15.90 3.02 17.48
C ALA A 112 15.49 2.26 16.20
N ASN A 113 14.56 2.85 15.45
CA ASN A 113 14.00 2.29 14.20
C ASN A 113 13.30 0.93 14.35
N ALA A 114 12.88 0.54 15.57
CA ALA A 114 12.02 -0.63 15.77
C ALA A 114 10.53 -0.32 15.53
N LEU A 115 10.15 0.95 15.44
CA LEU A 115 8.81 1.43 15.16
C LEU A 115 8.80 2.22 13.84
N THR A 116 7.67 2.20 13.12
CA THR A 116 7.46 3.00 11.91
C THR A 116 6.84 4.36 12.21
N GLU A 117 6.22 4.51 13.38
CA GLU A 117 5.65 5.74 13.91
C GLU A 117 5.72 5.75 15.44
N PRO A 118 5.67 6.91 16.12
CA PRO A 118 5.62 6.93 17.57
C PRO A 118 4.36 6.20 18.10
N THR A 119 4.54 5.28 19.04
CA THR A 119 3.47 4.35 19.49
C THR A 119 3.29 4.40 21.01
N ASP A 120 2.05 4.37 21.47
CA ASP A 120 1.73 4.21 22.90
C ASP A 120 1.82 2.73 23.26
N ILE A 121 2.85 2.35 24.01
CA ILE A 121 3.11 0.97 24.40
C ILE A 121 2.66 0.76 25.84
N SER A 122 1.88 -0.29 26.08
CA SER A 122 1.46 -0.69 27.43
C SER A 122 2.11 -2.00 27.84
N LEU A 123 2.60 -2.07 29.09
CA LEU A 123 3.01 -3.30 29.76
C LEU A 123 2.06 -3.59 30.93
N THR A 124 1.37 -4.72 30.86
CA THR A 124 0.42 -5.15 31.89
C THR A 124 0.85 -6.50 32.47
N PRO A 125 1.37 -6.54 33.70
CA PRO A 125 1.67 -7.80 34.38
C PRO A 125 0.44 -8.71 34.49
N LEU A 126 0.65 -10.01 34.61
CA LEU A 126 -0.45 -10.95 34.85
C LEU A 126 -0.66 -11.19 36.35
N ALA A 127 -1.92 -11.19 36.79
CA ALA A 127 -2.33 -11.65 38.11
C ALA A 127 -2.34 -13.18 38.20
N SER A 128 -2.61 -13.87 37.09
CA SER A 128 -2.48 -15.32 36.98
C SER A 128 -2.22 -15.74 35.53
N LEU A 129 -1.51 -16.86 35.38
CA LEU A 129 -1.26 -17.52 34.11
C LEU A 129 -1.24 -19.04 34.33
N ALA A 130 -2.05 -19.75 33.55
CA ALA A 130 -2.05 -21.20 33.48
C ALA A 130 -2.09 -21.64 32.01
N VAL A 131 -1.33 -22.69 31.69
CA VAL A 131 -1.33 -23.30 30.37
C VAL A 131 -1.57 -24.78 30.54
N GLU A 132 -2.71 -25.26 30.04
CA GLU A 132 -3.07 -26.67 30.15
C GLU A 132 -2.04 -27.53 29.39
N GLY A 133 -1.53 -28.56 30.05
CA GLY A 133 -0.49 -29.44 29.50
C GLY A 133 0.95 -28.99 29.80
N LEU A 134 1.18 -27.78 30.32
CA LEU A 134 2.51 -27.32 30.75
C LEU A 134 2.57 -27.13 32.28
N ALA A 135 2.91 -28.19 33.00
CA ALA A 135 3.04 -28.14 34.44
C ALA A 135 4.22 -27.25 34.88
N SER A 136 3.92 -26.20 35.64
CA SER A 136 4.91 -25.25 36.18
C SER A 136 4.72 -25.00 37.68
N ASP A 137 5.80 -24.60 38.35
CA ASP A 137 5.75 -24.19 39.77
C ASP A 137 5.57 -22.68 39.94
N ALA A 138 5.96 -21.91 38.92
CA ALA A 138 5.76 -20.47 38.86
C ALA A 138 5.65 -20.02 37.39
N ALA A 139 4.98 -18.89 37.18
CA ALA A 139 4.79 -18.27 35.89
C ALA A 139 4.91 -16.75 36.03
N TYR A 140 5.86 -16.15 35.32
CA TYR A 140 6.08 -14.71 35.32
C TYR A 140 5.71 -14.15 33.95
N GLY A 141 4.52 -13.56 33.84
CA GLY A 141 3.97 -13.12 32.55
C GLY A 141 3.57 -11.65 32.47
N VAL A 142 3.65 -11.10 31.26
CA VAL A 142 3.25 -9.73 30.93
C VAL A 142 2.54 -9.70 29.58
N GLN A 143 1.50 -8.90 29.49
CA GLN A 143 0.79 -8.59 28.24
C GLN A 143 1.29 -7.26 27.68
N LEU A 144 1.71 -7.24 26.41
CA LEU A 144 2.07 -6.03 25.69
C LEU A 144 0.87 -5.54 24.87
N GLY A 145 0.74 -4.21 24.76
CA GLY A 145 -0.21 -3.55 23.86
C GLY A 145 0.50 -2.45 23.03
N PRO A 146 -0.03 -2.11 21.84
CA PRO A 146 -1.27 -2.61 21.24
C PRO A 146 -1.12 -3.99 20.61
N GLU A 147 -2.06 -4.91 20.85
CA GLU A 147 -1.97 -6.29 20.35
C GLU A 147 -1.91 -6.35 18.81
N GLY A 148 -1.13 -7.31 18.29
CA GLY A 148 -1.04 -7.58 16.84
C GLY A 148 -0.17 -6.61 16.05
N ALA A 149 0.21 -5.46 16.63
CA ALA A 149 1.19 -4.57 16.04
C ALA A 149 2.56 -5.28 15.90
N ARG A 150 3.43 -4.74 15.03
CA ARG A 150 4.73 -5.33 14.72
C ARG A 150 5.86 -4.33 14.91
N PHE A 151 7.03 -4.86 15.23
CA PHE A 151 8.28 -4.12 15.23
C PHE A 151 9.06 -4.39 13.94
N THR A 152 9.73 -3.36 13.42
CA THR A 152 10.64 -3.48 12.26
C THR A 152 12.01 -4.02 12.65
N ASN A 153 12.32 -4.06 13.95
CA ASN A 153 13.54 -4.62 14.52
C ASN A 153 13.24 -5.33 15.84
N HIS A 154 14.13 -6.22 16.29
CA HIS A 154 13.94 -6.97 17.51
C HIS A 154 13.95 -6.05 18.72
N VAL A 155 12.87 -6.10 19.52
CA VAL A 155 12.83 -5.51 20.85
C VAL A 155 13.24 -6.56 21.88
N THR A 156 13.70 -6.12 23.05
CA THR A 156 14.12 -7.02 24.12
C THR A 156 13.19 -6.89 25.31
N LEU A 157 12.54 -7.98 25.70
CA LEU A 157 11.79 -8.08 26.95
C LEU A 157 12.63 -8.84 27.97
N ALA A 158 13.11 -8.14 28.99
CA ALA A 158 13.77 -8.74 30.15
C ALA A 158 12.72 -9.10 31.21
N ILE A 159 12.70 -10.36 31.63
CA ILE A 159 11.89 -10.85 32.75
C ILE A 159 12.83 -11.12 33.93
N THR A 160 12.72 -10.33 34.98
CA THR A 160 13.48 -10.51 36.22
C THR A 160 12.58 -11.11 37.28
N PRO A 161 12.75 -12.40 37.66
CA PRO A 161 11.96 -13.01 38.72
C PRO A 161 12.16 -12.30 40.08
N PRO A 162 11.21 -12.45 41.03
CA PRO A 162 11.28 -11.75 42.30
C PRO A 162 12.53 -12.14 43.10
N PRO A 163 13.05 -11.24 43.95
CA PRO A 163 14.22 -11.52 44.78
C PRO A 163 14.08 -12.82 45.59
N GLY A 164 15.09 -13.68 45.52
CA GLY A 164 15.09 -14.97 46.22
C GLY A 164 14.39 -16.11 45.48
N ALA A 165 13.75 -15.86 44.33
CA ALA A 165 13.22 -16.91 43.48
C ALA A 165 14.36 -17.78 42.92
N SER A 166 14.20 -19.10 42.99
CA SER A 166 15.08 -20.05 42.30
C SER A 166 14.63 -20.19 40.86
N VAL A 167 15.52 -19.91 39.90
CA VAL A 167 15.21 -19.90 38.46
C VAL A 167 16.21 -20.80 37.71
N PRO A 168 16.23 -22.12 37.97
CA PRO A 168 17.25 -23.00 37.39
C PRO A 168 17.14 -23.03 35.87
N ILE A 169 18.28 -22.99 35.18
CA ILE A 169 18.36 -22.84 33.71
C ILE A 169 17.62 -23.98 32.99
N GLU A 170 17.72 -25.20 33.52
CA GLU A 170 17.07 -26.42 33.06
C GLU A 170 15.54 -26.45 33.24
N ARG A 171 15.00 -25.47 33.98
CA ARG A 171 13.56 -25.31 34.23
C ARG A 171 12.95 -24.08 33.54
N GLN A 172 13.77 -23.24 32.92
CA GLN A 172 13.31 -22.03 32.22
C GLN A 172 12.60 -22.40 30.92
N LEU A 173 11.29 -22.17 30.85
CA LEU A 173 10.48 -22.40 29.67
C LEU A 173 9.82 -21.09 29.20
N PRO A 174 10.43 -20.38 28.23
CA PRO A 174 9.86 -19.16 27.67
C PRO A 174 8.68 -19.47 26.75
N ILE A 175 7.55 -18.81 26.98
CA ILE A 175 6.35 -18.94 26.14
C ILE A 175 5.85 -17.57 25.69
N GLY A 176 5.16 -17.54 24.56
CA GLY A 176 4.35 -16.43 24.10
C GLY A 176 2.93 -16.91 23.77
N TRP A 177 1.98 -15.98 23.76
CA TRP A 177 0.64 -16.20 23.25
C TRP A 177 0.18 -14.99 22.45
N SER A 178 -0.69 -15.23 21.47
CA SER A 178 -1.24 -14.20 20.58
C SER A 178 -2.62 -14.57 20.07
N GLY A 179 -3.38 -13.56 19.65
CA GLY A 179 -4.68 -13.75 19.03
C GLY A 179 -5.79 -13.92 20.07
N ALA A 180 -7.04 -13.84 19.60
CA ALA A 180 -8.21 -13.81 20.47
C ALA A 180 -8.37 -15.07 21.35
N ASP A 181 -7.74 -16.18 21.00
CA ASP A 181 -7.81 -17.45 21.74
C ASP A 181 -6.58 -17.74 22.60
N ASN A 182 -5.62 -16.81 22.69
CA ASN A 182 -4.38 -16.93 23.44
C ASN A 182 -3.61 -18.23 23.10
N THR A 183 -3.50 -18.56 21.81
CA THR A 183 -2.74 -19.71 21.35
C THR A 183 -1.27 -19.60 21.75
N VAL A 184 -0.73 -20.65 22.39
CA VAL A 184 0.60 -20.67 22.99
C VAL A 184 1.65 -21.21 22.01
N ALA A 185 2.79 -20.51 21.95
CA ALA A 185 4.00 -20.91 21.23
C ALA A 185 5.23 -20.72 22.13
N LEU A 186 6.36 -21.33 21.76
CA LEU A 186 7.63 -21.07 22.47
C LEU A 186 8.23 -19.75 22.02
N ALA A 187 8.71 -18.97 22.99
CA ALA A 187 9.37 -17.70 22.72
C ALA A 187 10.90 -17.86 22.69
N ALA A 188 11.57 -17.10 21.83
CA ALA A 188 13.03 -17.16 21.70
C ALA A 188 13.73 -16.36 22.80
N LEU A 189 14.62 -17.02 23.55
CA LEU A 189 15.54 -16.37 24.48
C LEU A 189 16.80 -15.91 23.75
N ASP A 190 17.38 -14.82 24.23
CA ASP A 190 18.70 -14.35 23.84
C ASP A 190 19.75 -15.36 24.34
N PRO A 191 20.42 -16.09 23.43
CA PRO A 191 21.38 -17.13 23.78
C PRO A 191 22.68 -16.54 24.31
N SER A 192 22.94 -15.25 24.08
CA SER A 192 24.16 -14.57 24.51
C SER A 192 24.15 -14.19 25.99
N THR A 193 23.00 -14.30 26.65
CA THR A 193 22.81 -13.85 28.04
C THR A 193 22.26 -14.98 28.93
N ARG A 194 22.69 -14.97 30.20
CA ARG A 194 22.12 -15.84 31.26
C ARG A 194 20.78 -15.34 31.77
N GLU A 195 20.53 -14.04 31.60
CA GLU A 195 19.27 -13.40 31.93
C GLU A 195 18.13 -13.90 31.03
N VAL A 196 16.90 -13.74 31.49
CA VAL A 196 15.71 -14.14 30.74
C VAL A 196 15.31 -12.97 29.84
N ASN A 197 16.05 -12.85 28.74
CA ASN A 197 15.84 -11.81 27.73
C ASN A 197 15.17 -12.43 26.52
N LEU A 198 13.92 -12.08 26.25
CA LEU A 198 13.18 -12.51 25.07
C LEU A 198 13.36 -11.51 23.94
N LYS A 199 13.56 -12.02 22.71
CA LYS A 199 13.61 -11.20 21.50
C LYS A 199 12.27 -11.24 20.79
N LEU A 200 11.63 -10.09 20.63
CA LEU A 200 10.26 -9.99 20.14
C LEU A 200 10.18 -9.16 18.85
N LEU A 201 9.21 -9.47 18.00
CA LEU A 201 8.92 -8.76 16.75
C LEU A 201 7.44 -8.38 16.58
N HIS A 202 6.60 -8.75 17.53
CA HIS A 202 5.21 -8.33 17.57
C HIS A 202 4.77 -8.08 19.02
N PHE A 203 3.68 -7.35 19.16
CA PHE A 203 3.04 -7.11 20.44
C PHE A 203 2.08 -8.24 20.75
N SER A 204 2.31 -8.93 21.87
CA SER A 204 1.47 -10.01 22.37
C SER A 204 1.76 -10.23 23.86
N GLY A 205 1.32 -11.35 24.43
CA GLY A 205 1.74 -11.70 25.79
C GLY A 205 2.89 -12.70 25.80
N TYR A 206 3.73 -12.59 26.83
CA TYR A 206 4.92 -13.42 27.02
C TYR A 206 5.11 -13.78 28.49
N ALA A 207 5.68 -14.95 28.74
CA ALA A 207 6.01 -15.39 30.09
C ALA A 207 7.23 -16.28 30.16
N LEU A 208 7.83 -16.31 31.35
CA LEU A 208 8.73 -17.36 31.78
C LEU A 208 7.96 -18.34 32.67
N LEU A 209 7.82 -19.59 32.23
CA LEU A 209 7.37 -20.67 33.08
C LEU A 209 8.57 -21.36 33.74
N LEU A 210 8.41 -21.76 35.01
CA LEU A 210 9.34 -22.64 35.70
C LEU A 210 8.82 -24.08 35.66
N ALA A 211 9.21 -24.80 34.62
CA ALA A 211 8.80 -26.18 34.34
C ALA A 211 9.05 -27.09 35.55
N ARG A 212 8.00 -27.79 36.04
CA ARG A 212 8.08 -28.56 37.29
C ARG A 212 9.06 -29.73 37.21
N GLN A 213 9.09 -30.41 36.07
CA GLN A 213 9.88 -31.63 35.84
C GLN A 213 11.09 -31.38 34.92
N GLY A 214 11.47 -30.11 34.72
CA GLY A 214 12.43 -29.70 33.69
C GLY A 214 11.78 -29.48 32.33
N THR A 215 12.47 -28.76 31.44
CA THR A 215 11.92 -28.33 30.14
C THR A 215 11.49 -29.49 29.26
N ASN A 216 12.38 -30.47 29.00
CA ASN A 216 12.09 -31.58 28.09
C ASN A 216 10.91 -32.44 28.55
N ALA A 217 10.87 -32.83 29.83
CA ALA A 217 9.76 -33.65 30.36
C ALA A 217 8.41 -32.90 30.32
N THR A 218 8.44 -31.57 30.44
CA THR A 218 7.24 -30.73 30.37
C THR A 218 6.76 -30.55 28.93
N LEU A 219 7.69 -30.44 27.97
CA LEU A 219 7.36 -30.22 26.55
C LEU A 219 6.98 -31.49 25.81
N GLU A 220 7.60 -32.63 26.12
CA GLU A 220 7.39 -33.89 25.36
C GLU A 220 5.91 -34.26 25.13
N PRO A 221 5.02 -34.25 26.15
CA PRO A 221 3.61 -34.59 25.93
C PRO A 221 2.82 -33.50 25.18
N ALA A 222 3.37 -32.30 25.03
CA ALA A 222 2.64 -31.12 24.60
C ALA A 222 3.20 -30.47 23.31
N ARG A 223 4.36 -30.94 22.82
CA ARG A 223 5.11 -30.37 21.69
C ARG A 223 4.28 -30.23 20.42
N HIS A 224 3.42 -31.21 20.14
CA HIS A 224 2.57 -31.25 18.95
C HIS A 224 1.42 -30.22 18.97
N ARG A 225 1.11 -29.64 20.15
CA ARG A 225 0.04 -28.66 20.35
C ARG A 225 0.54 -27.21 20.42
N LEU A 226 1.87 -27.00 20.37
CA LEU A 226 2.48 -25.67 20.42
C LEU A 226 2.43 -25.01 19.05
N GLY A 227 1.89 -23.79 19.01
CA GLY A 227 1.59 -23.08 17.77
C GLY A 227 0.23 -23.50 17.19
N GLY A 228 -0.55 -22.51 16.74
CA GLY A 228 -1.87 -22.74 16.13
C GLY A 228 -1.78 -23.11 14.65
N ASP A 229 -0.85 -22.48 13.95
CA ASP A 229 -0.56 -22.72 12.54
C ASP A 229 0.80 -23.41 12.34
N ALA A 230 1.06 -23.87 11.11
CA ALA A 230 2.29 -24.57 10.78
C ALA A 230 3.56 -23.73 11.03
N GLU A 231 3.51 -22.43 10.73
CA GLU A 231 4.65 -21.53 10.91
C GLU A 231 4.95 -21.30 12.40
N SER A 232 3.94 -20.98 13.20
CA SER A 232 4.06 -20.80 14.65
C SER A 232 4.59 -22.06 15.37
N ARG A 233 4.21 -23.24 14.88
CA ARG A 233 4.70 -24.51 15.40
C ARG A 233 6.16 -24.79 15.02
N LEU A 234 6.55 -24.51 13.77
CA LEU A 234 7.94 -24.62 13.34
C LEU A 234 8.85 -23.59 14.04
N GLN A 235 8.33 -22.39 14.31
CA GLN A 235 9.00 -21.40 15.15
C GLN A 235 9.17 -21.92 16.59
N SER A 236 8.16 -22.57 17.15
CA SER A 236 8.25 -23.19 18.48
C SER A 236 9.32 -24.29 18.53
N LEU A 237 9.35 -25.17 17.53
CA LEU A 237 10.37 -26.22 17.41
C LEU A 237 11.78 -25.62 17.30
N THR A 238 11.93 -24.53 16.55
CA THR A 238 13.18 -23.78 16.43
C THR A 238 13.60 -23.19 17.77
N ALA A 239 12.68 -22.53 18.48
CA ALA A 239 12.91 -21.96 19.80
C ALA A 239 13.30 -23.03 20.83
N GLU A 240 12.70 -24.22 20.77
CA GLU A 240 13.07 -25.37 21.60
C GLU A 240 14.53 -25.79 21.38
N ARG A 241 14.98 -25.93 20.12
CA ARG A 241 16.37 -26.30 19.82
C ARG A 241 17.36 -25.24 20.30
N LEU A 242 17.02 -23.98 20.11
CA LEU A 242 17.82 -22.86 20.60
C LEU A 242 17.88 -22.84 22.13
N LEU A 243 16.77 -23.14 22.81
CA LEU A 243 16.71 -23.25 24.27
C LEU A 243 17.60 -24.39 24.77
N GLN A 244 17.53 -25.57 24.15
CA GLN A 244 18.37 -26.72 24.52
C GLN A 244 19.86 -26.40 24.34
N GLU A 245 20.24 -25.79 23.22
CA GLU A 245 21.64 -25.42 22.96
C GLU A 245 22.13 -24.34 23.94
N ARG A 246 21.30 -23.33 24.25
CA ARG A 246 21.60 -22.35 25.30
C ARG A 246 21.83 -23.03 26.64
N GLN A 247 20.96 -23.95 27.05
CA GLN A 247 21.10 -24.70 28.30
C GLN A 247 22.42 -25.48 28.34
N ARG A 248 22.77 -26.19 27.25
CA ARG A 248 24.06 -26.90 27.14
C ARG A 248 25.25 -25.97 27.35
N GLN A 249 25.28 -24.83 26.65
CA GLN A 249 26.37 -23.86 26.75
C GLN A 249 26.49 -23.25 28.14
N LEU A 250 25.37 -22.87 28.76
CA LEU A 250 25.37 -22.27 30.09
C LEU A 250 25.78 -23.26 31.18
N LEU A 251 25.51 -24.55 30.97
CA LEU A 251 25.98 -25.66 31.81
C LEU A 251 27.41 -26.11 31.49
N GLY A 252 28.12 -25.42 30.58
CA GLY A 252 29.51 -25.71 30.23
C GLY A 252 29.71 -26.96 29.36
N GLN A 253 28.65 -27.46 28.73
CA GLN A 253 28.72 -28.58 27.79
C GLN A 253 29.21 -28.10 26.42
N THR A 254 29.82 -29.00 25.65
CA THR A 254 30.25 -28.71 24.28
C THR A 254 29.05 -28.36 23.41
N GLN A 255 29.18 -27.27 22.66
CA GLN A 255 28.19 -26.82 21.69
C GLN A 255 27.85 -27.94 20.71
N ALA A 256 26.57 -28.25 20.56
CA ALA A 256 26.13 -29.15 19.50
C ALA A 256 26.04 -28.36 18.18
N GLN A 257 26.22 -29.06 17.06
CA GLN A 257 25.90 -28.46 15.76
C GLN A 257 24.39 -28.30 15.69
N LEU A 258 23.91 -27.05 15.72
CA LEU A 258 22.50 -26.73 15.55
C LEU A 258 22.11 -27.10 14.10
N ASN A 259 21.50 -28.26 13.93
CA ASN A 259 20.94 -28.68 12.65
C ASN A 259 19.49 -28.16 12.57
N LEU A 260 19.16 -27.45 11.49
CA LEU A 260 17.82 -26.92 11.22
C LEU A 260 17.25 -27.44 9.88
N ASP A 261 17.91 -28.40 9.24
CA ASP A 261 17.60 -28.85 7.88
C ASP A 261 16.19 -29.43 7.77
N ASP A 262 15.78 -30.21 8.76
CA ASP A 262 14.44 -30.79 8.84
C ASP A 262 13.36 -29.73 9.12
N ILE A 263 13.68 -28.68 9.88
CA ILE A 263 12.77 -27.54 10.09
C ILE A 263 12.59 -26.77 8.78
N PHE A 264 13.68 -26.52 8.04
CA PHE A 264 13.57 -25.89 6.72
C PHE A 264 12.78 -26.74 5.72
N ALA A 265 13.00 -28.06 5.72
CA ALA A 265 12.22 -28.96 4.87
C ALA A 265 10.73 -28.94 5.24
N ALA A 266 10.39 -28.95 6.53
CA ALA A 266 9.01 -28.83 6.99
C ALA A 266 8.41 -27.44 6.68
N TYR A 267 9.18 -26.37 6.80
CA TYR A 267 8.75 -25.02 6.42
C TYR A 267 8.43 -24.93 4.92
N ASP A 268 9.24 -25.57 4.07
CA ASP A 268 9.00 -25.61 2.64
C ASP A 268 7.68 -26.33 2.31
N GLU A 269 7.45 -27.49 2.92
CA GLU A 269 6.24 -28.29 2.65
C GLU A 269 4.96 -27.67 3.26
N GLU A 270 5.04 -27.18 4.48
CA GLU A 270 3.84 -26.85 5.28
C GLU A 270 3.50 -25.34 5.26
N VAL A 271 4.44 -24.48 4.92
CA VAL A 271 4.24 -23.01 4.89
C VAL A 271 4.44 -22.48 3.47
N LEU A 272 5.58 -22.79 2.86
CA LEU A 272 5.98 -22.17 1.59
C LEU A 272 5.14 -22.65 0.42
N LYS A 273 5.03 -23.98 0.20
CA LYS A 273 4.26 -24.55 -0.90
C LYS A 273 2.78 -24.14 -0.87
N PRO A 274 2.06 -24.18 0.27
CA PRO A 274 0.67 -23.73 0.32
C PRO A 274 0.53 -22.24 -0.03
N ARG A 275 1.43 -21.38 0.46
CA ARG A 275 1.40 -19.94 0.14
C ARG A 275 1.68 -19.68 -1.34
N ILE A 276 2.65 -20.37 -1.94
CA ILE A 276 2.92 -20.28 -3.38
C ILE A 276 1.70 -20.75 -4.19
N ALA A 277 1.08 -21.88 -3.83
CA ALA A 277 -0.11 -22.39 -4.50
C ALA A 277 -1.29 -21.41 -4.40
N ALA A 278 -1.41 -20.68 -3.29
CA ALA A 278 -2.43 -19.66 -3.07
C ALA A 278 -2.06 -18.27 -3.66
N ALA A 279 -0.86 -18.06 -4.20
CA ALA A 279 -0.36 -16.73 -4.56
C ALA A 279 -1.22 -16.01 -5.61
N GLY A 280 -1.84 -16.75 -6.53
CA GLY A 280 -2.74 -16.20 -7.55
C GLY A 280 -4.19 -16.00 -7.10
N SER A 281 -4.55 -16.39 -5.87
CA SER A 281 -5.93 -16.31 -5.37
C SER A 281 -6.35 -14.88 -5.00
N SER A 282 -5.42 -14.08 -4.48
CA SER A 282 -5.63 -12.68 -4.15
C SER A 282 -4.31 -11.91 -4.13
N CYS A 283 -4.36 -10.58 -4.21
CA CYS A 283 -3.18 -9.74 -4.08
C CYS A 283 -2.51 -9.91 -2.71
N ALA A 284 -3.31 -10.04 -1.65
CA ALA A 284 -2.81 -10.28 -0.29
C ALA A 284 -2.06 -11.62 -0.20
N ALA A 285 -2.62 -12.70 -0.75
CA ALA A 285 -1.97 -14.01 -0.78
C ALA A 285 -0.67 -13.99 -1.60
N GLY A 286 -0.68 -13.34 -2.77
CA GLY A 286 0.52 -13.18 -3.60
C GLY A 286 1.65 -12.43 -2.90
N ARG A 287 1.32 -11.30 -2.24
CA ARG A 287 2.29 -10.54 -1.44
C ARG A 287 2.84 -11.36 -0.28
N LEU A 288 1.98 -12.08 0.43
CA LEU A 288 2.39 -12.95 1.54
C LEU A 288 3.36 -14.05 1.05
N ALA A 289 3.07 -14.67 -0.09
CA ALA A 289 3.93 -15.70 -0.68
C ALA A 289 5.30 -15.15 -1.07
N ILE A 290 5.36 -13.99 -1.73
CA ILE A 290 6.64 -13.32 -2.09
C ILE A 290 7.46 -13.01 -0.83
N GLN A 291 6.84 -12.43 0.18
CA GLN A 291 7.51 -12.11 1.46
C GLN A 291 8.04 -13.37 2.14
N THR A 292 7.28 -14.47 2.11
CA THR A 292 7.66 -15.75 2.71
C THR A 292 8.88 -16.35 2.01
N VAL A 293 8.89 -16.37 0.66
CA VAL A 293 10.03 -16.85 -0.13
C VAL A 293 11.29 -16.03 0.16
N LEU A 294 11.18 -14.70 0.12
CA LEU A 294 12.33 -13.81 0.36
C LEU A 294 12.87 -13.93 1.79
N GLY A 295 11.97 -13.98 2.78
CA GLY A 295 12.32 -14.17 4.18
C GLY A 295 13.10 -15.46 4.38
N ARG A 296 12.57 -16.58 3.90
CA ARG A 296 13.18 -17.90 4.02
C ARG A 296 14.53 -18.00 3.29
N SER A 297 14.65 -17.46 2.07
CA SER A 297 15.93 -17.41 1.34
C SER A 297 16.98 -16.59 2.08
N ARG A 298 16.60 -15.43 2.62
CA ARG A 298 17.50 -14.58 3.41
C ARG A 298 17.97 -15.29 4.68
N GLN A 299 17.08 -16.01 5.36
CA GLN A 299 17.41 -16.75 6.57
C GLN A 299 18.46 -17.83 6.32
N ARG A 300 18.27 -18.61 5.26
CA ARG A 300 19.24 -19.62 4.84
C ARG A 300 20.61 -19.01 4.54
N GLN A 301 20.65 -17.92 3.78
CA GLN A 301 21.91 -17.22 3.49
C GLN A 301 22.62 -16.72 4.75
N LEU A 302 21.87 -16.16 5.72
CA LEU A 302 22.44 -15.68 6.99
C LEU A 302 23.01 -16.81 7.85
N LEU A 303 22.45 -18.02 7.73
CA LEU A 303 22.93 -19.22 8.40
C LEU A 303 24.02 -19.95 7.59
N GLY A 304 24.46 -19.40 6.45
CA GLY A 304 25.52 -19.97 5.62
C GLY A 304 25.08 -21.17 4.77
N TYR A 305 23.77 -21.38 4.61
CA TYR A 305 23.26 -22.39 3.71
C TYR A 305 23.48 -21.96 2.25
N PRO A 306 23.74 -22.92 1.34
CA PRO A 306 23.76 -22.63 -0.08
C PRO A 306 22.37 -22.19 -0.56
N ASP A 307 22.39 -21.38 -1.60
CA ASP A 307 21.22 -21.06 -2.42
C ASP A 307 20.56 -22.36 -2.92
N ASP A 308 19.23 -22.34 -3.07
CA ASP A 308 18.43 -23.50 -3.44
C ASP A 308 17.40 -23.21 -4.53
N ALA A 309 16.53 -24.18 -4.82
CA ALA A 309 15.50 -24.06 -5.86
C ALA A 309 14.60 -22.81 -5.69
N TYR A 310 14.36 -22.36 -4.44
CA TYR A 310 13.52 -21.18 -4.16
C TYR A 310 14.26 -19.85 -4.33
N SER A 311 15.59 -19.88 -4.37
CA SER A 311 16.42 -18.74 -4.76
C SER A 311 16.66 -18.64 -6.27
N GLN A 312 16.13 -19.57 -7.07
CA GLN A 312 16.23 -19.52 -8.53
C GLN A 312 15.30 -18.47 -9.12
N SER A 313 15.80 -17.76 -10.14
CA SER A 313 15.08 -16.68 -10.83
C SER A 313 13.78 -17.14 -11.50
N ALA A 314 13.70 -18.40 -11.96
CA ALA A 314 12.52 -18.93 -12.63
C ALA A 314 11.30 -19.04 -11.70
N LEU A 315 11.46 -19.66 -10.52
CA LEU A 315 10.37 -19.79 -9.56
C LEU A 315 9.92 -18.41 -9.04
N TYR A 316 10.87 -17.52 -8.76
CA TYR A 316 10.55 -16.16 -8.36
C TYR A 316 9.79 -15.42 -9.46
N GLY A 317 10.17 -15.60 -10.73
CA GLY A 317 9.46 -15.06 -11.89
C GLY A 317 8.02 -15.54 -11.98
N ASP A 318 7.79 -16.85 -11.85
CA ASP A 318 6.44 -17.43 -11.88
C ASP A 318 5.57 -16.94 -10.71
N LEU A 319 6.13 -16.86 -9.51
CA LEU A 319 5.44 -16.35 -8.33
C LEU A 319 5.08 -14.86 -8.51
N MET A 320 6.01 -14.05 -9.01
CA MET A 320 5.76 -12.64 -9.30
C MET A 320 4.66 -12.49 -10.36
N ALA A 321 4.66 -13.32 -11.40
CA ALA A 321 3.61 -13.31 -12.43
C ALA A 321 2.22 -13.63 -11.82
N GLN A 322 2.11 -14.66 -10.99
CA GLN A 322 0.85 -15.03 -10.33
C GLN A 322 0.35 -13.94 -9.37
N ALA A 323 1.22 -13.44 -8.50
CA ALA A 323 0.87 -12.40 -7.54
C ALA A 323 0.45 -11.11 -8.26
N THR A 324 1.20 -10.70 -9.29
CA THR A 324 0.91 -9.50 -10.07
C THR A 324 -0.40 -9.65 -10.86
N ALA A 325 -0.68 -10.82 -11.42
CA ALA A 325 -1.95 -11.07 -12.10
C ALA A 325 -3.15 -10.90 -11.15
N ALA A 326 -3.06 -11.41 -9.92
CA ALA A 326 -4.10 -11.24 -8.91
C ALA A 326 -4.24 -9.77 -8.49
N CYS A 327 -3.14 -9.09 -8.18
CA CYS A 327 -3.13 -7.67 -7.81
C CYS A 327 -3.67 -6.78 -8.92
N THR A 328 -3.26 -6.99 -10.18
CA THR A 328 -3.72 -6.19 -11.33
C THR A 328 -5.22 -6.35 -11.51
N ARG A 329 -5.75 -7.56 -11.37
CA ARG A 329 -7.18 -7.83 -11.46
C ARG A 329 -7.98 -7.16 -10.34
N GLU A 330 -7.50 -7.20 -9.10
CA GLU A 330 -8.17 -6.55 -7.96
C GLU A 330 -8.13 -5.02 -8.06
N GLU A 331 -6.97 -4.43 -8.34
CA GLU A 331 -6.85 -2.98 -8.51
C GLU A 331 -7.68 -2.48 -9.70
N TYR A 332 -7.71 -3.25 -10.79
CA TYR A 332 -8.57 -2.95 -11.92
C TYR A 332 -10.06 -3.05 -11.59
N ALA A 333 -10.48 -4.05 -10.81
CA ALA A 333 -11.87 -4.17 -10.38
C ALA A 333 -12.29 -2.98 -9.50
N LEU A 334 -11.45 -2.56 -8.55
CA LEU A 334 -11.69 -1.34 -7.76
C LEU A 334 -11.80 -0.10 -8.64
N CYS A 335 -10.96 0.01 -9.67
CA CYS A 335 -11.09 1.09 -10.62
C CYS A 335 -12.40 1.00 -11.41
N ARG A 336 -12.69 -0.15 -12.02
CA ARG A 336 -13.84 -0.33 -12.93
C ARG A 336 -15.18 -0.23 -12.21
N ASP A 337 -15.32 -0.89 -11.07
CA ASP A 337 -16.59 -1.12 -10.39
C ASP A 337 -16.85 -0.06 -9.30
N GLU A 338 -15.80 0.43 -8.64
CA GLU A 338 -15.92 1.44 -7.57
C GLU A 338 -15.43 2.85 -7.98
N HIS A 339 -14.95 3.02 -9.22
CA HIS A 339 -14.41 4.29 -9.74
C HIS A 339 -13.23 4.84 -8.92
N ILE A 340 -12.47 3.96 -8.26
CA ILE A 340 -11.27 4.33 -7.49
C ILE A 340 -10.06 4.43 -8.44
N ILE A 341 -9.96 5.55 -9.15
CA ILE A 341 -8.90 5.78 -10.16
C ILE A 341 -7.51 6.04 -9.57
N THR A 342 -7.44 6.37 -8.27
CA THR A 342 -6.22 6.89 -7.62
C THR A 342 -5.20 5.82 -7.25
N ARG A 343 -5.58 4.54 -7.32
CA ARG A 343 -4.72 3.42 -6.91
C ARG A 343 -3.97 2.79 -8.08
N MET A 344 -4.59 2.73 -9.26
CA MET A 344 -4.10 1.96 -10.40
C MET A 344 -2.72 2.44 -10.88
N LEU A 345 -2.54 3.75 -11.00
CA LEU A 345 -1.29 4.32 -11.48
C LEU A 345 -0.13 4.20 -10.49
N PRO A 346 -0.28 4.54 -9.18
CA PRO A 346 0.74 4.22 -8.19
C PRO A 346 1.11 2.73 -8.13
N TYR A 347 0.11 1.85 -8.31
CA TYR A 347 0.34 0.40 -8.39
C TYR A 347 1.26 0.03 -9.56
N TYR A 348 0.91 0.46 -10.79
CA TYR A 348 1.74 0.21 -11.97
C TYR A 348 3.15 0.79 -11.84
N LEU A 349 3.28 2.03 -11.37
CA LEU A 349 4.60 2.67 -11.18
C LEU A 349 5.43 1.96 -10.12
N GLY A 350 4.80 1.48 -9.04
CA GLY A 350 5.43 0.67 -8.02
C GLY A 350 5.98 -0.64 -8.59
N LEU A 351 5.19 -1.33 -9.42
CA LEU A 351 5.62 -2.54 -10.13
C LEU A 351 6.75 -2.28 -11.12
N SER A 352 6.63 -1.23 -11.94
CA SER A 352 7.67 -0.81 -12.88
C SER A 352 8.99 -0.53 -12.15
N ARG A 353 8.93 0.16 -11.01
CA ARG A 353 10.12 0.41 -10.19
C ARG A 353 10.73 -0.86 -9.61
N GLN A 354 9.91 -1.80 -9.14
CA GLN A 354 10.40 -3.10 -8.67
C GLN A 354 11.05 -3.90 -9.82
N ALA A 355 10.44 -3.92 -11.00
CA ALA A 355 11.00 -4.56 -12.19
C ALA A 355 12.38 -3.98 -12.54
N GLN A 356 12.53 -2.65 -12.50
CA GLN A 356 13.81 -1.98 -12.73
C GLN A 356 14.86 -2.34 -11.66
N LEU A 357 14.48 -2.35 -10.38
CA LEU A 357 15.39 -2.72 -9.28
C LEU A 357 15.87 -4.17 -9.37
N LEU A 358 15.05 -5.05 -9.94
CA LEU A 358 15.39 -6.44 -10.20
C LEU A 358 16.10 -6.65 -11.55
N GLY A 359 16.31 -5.60 -12.34
CA GLY A 359 16.92 -5.69 -13.67
C GLY A 359 16.03 -6.37 -14.74
N LEU A 360 14.72 -6.43 -14.50
CA LEU A 360 13.73 -7.05 -15.39
C LEU A 360 13.12 -6.06 -16.40
N ALA A 361 13.34 -4.75 -16.21
CA ALA A 361 12.76 -3.70 -17.04
C ALA A 361 13.67 -2.47 -17.12
N GLY A 362 13.42 -1.59 -18.08
CA GLY A 362 14.04 -0.25 -18.18
C GLY A 362 15.50 -0.21 -18.65
N SER A 363 16.11 -1.36 -18.98
CA SER A 363 17.44 -1.42 -19.60
C SER A 363 17.35 -1.60 -21.11
N PRO A 364 18.18 -0.91 -21.93
CA PRO A 364 18.19 -1.10 -23.37
C PRO A 364 18.37 -2.58 -23.76
N GLY A 365 17.45 -3.12 -24.56
CA GLY A 365 17.48 -4.51 -25.00
C GLY A 365 16.84 -5.53 -24.04
N VAL A 366 16.32 -5.10 -22.89
CA VAL A 366 15.51 -5.94 -22.00
C VAL A 366 14.04 -5.62 -22.26
N ALA A 367 13.30 -6.62 -22.74
CA ALA A 367 11.85 -6.48 -22.92
C ALA A 367 11.14 -6.54 -21.57
N ASP A 368 10.16 -5.66 -21.38
CA ASP A 368 9.35 -5.66 -20.17
C ASP A 368 8.59 -6.99 -20.04
N PRO A 369 8.50 -7.55 -18.83
CA PRO A 369 7.83 -8.83 -18.62
C PRO A 369 6.32 -8.72 -18.86
N ALA A 370 5.70 -9.81 -19.29
CA ALA A 370 4.27 -9.84 -19.65
C ALA A 370 3.36 -9.29 -18.53
N TRP A 371 3.62 -9.64 -17.26
CA TRP A 371 2.85 -9.13 -16.13
C TRP A 371 2.94 -7.61 -15.95
N LEU A 372 4.03 -6.97 -16.39
CA LEU A 372 4.18 -5.52 -16.35
C LEU A 372 3.40 -4.87 -17.49
N GLN A 373 3.43 -5.48 -18.67
CA GLN A 373 2.61 -5.07 -19.82
C GLN A 373 1.11 -5.21 -19.52
N ASP A 374 0.70 -6.27 -18.83
CA ASP A 374 -0.68 -6.47 -18.39
C ASP A 374 -1.13 -5.40 -17.39
N ALA A 375 -0.25 -5.03 -16.44
CA ALA A 375 -0.52 -3.96 -15.48
C ALA A 375 -0.61 -2.58 -16.16
N GLU A 376 0.25 -2.31 -17.15
CA GLU A 376 0.18 -1.13 -18.01
C GLU A 376 -1.14 -1.09 -18.79
N ALA A 377 -1.50 -2.18 -19.46
CA ALA A 377 -2.73 -2.28 -20.23
C ALA A 377 -3.97 -2.10 -19.34
N ALA A 378 -3.99 -2.71 -18.16
CA ALA A 378 -5.07 -2.51 -17.18
C ALA A 378 -5.12 -1.05 -16.69
N THR A 379 -3.98 -0.40 -16.52
CA THR A 379 -3.92 1.03 -16.14
C THR A 379 -4.50 1.90 -17.24
N ALA A 380 -4.13 1.64 -18.50
CA ALA A 380 -4.67 2.35 -19.65
C ALA A 380 -6.16 2.11 -19.84
N LYS A 381 -6.66 0.90 -19.56
CA LYS A 381 -8.09 0.57 -19.57
C LYS A 381 -8.85 1.27 -18.46
N CYS A 382 -8.28 1.33 -17.26
CA CYS A 382 -8.85 1.99 -16.10
C CYS A 382 -8.98 3.50 -16.35
N LEU A 383 -7.89 4.19 -16.70
CA LEU A 383 -7.83 5.65 -16.75
C LEU A 383 -8.42 6.27 -18.02
N ASN A 384 -9.54 5.75 -18.51
CA ASN A 384 -10.28 6.30 -19.64
C ASN A 384 -11.38 7.24 -19.15
N PHE A 385 -11.49 8.40 -19.79
CA PHE A 385 -12.46 9.42 -19.41
C PHE A 385 -13.30 9.88 -20.61
N GLU A 386 -14.51 10.34 -20.31
CA GLU A 386 -15.35 11.08 -21.24
C GLU A 386 -15.66 12.44 -20.62
N LEU A 387 -15.33 13.51 -21.33
CA LEU A 387 -15.67 14.86 -20.94
C LEU A 387 -16.90 15.31 -21.73
N GLN A 388 -18.00 15.57 -21.05
CA GLN A 388 -19.13 16.27 -21.61
C GLN A 388 -18.94 17.78 -21.40
N ILE A 389 -19.13 18.55 -22.47
CA ILE A 389 -19.10 20.02 -22.46
C ILE A 389 -20.45 20.49 -22.98
N ASP A 390 -21.11 21.34 -22.20
CA ASP A 390 -22.31 22.08 -22.60
C ASP A 390 -22.03 23.56 -22.38
N SER A 391 -22.18 24.37 -23.43
CA SER A 391 -21.88 25.81 -23.36
C SER A 391 -22.96 26.64 -24.03
N GLN A 392 -23.25 27.78 -23.43
CA GLN A 392 -24.16 28.79 -23.94
C GLN A 392 -23.42 30.13 -24.06
N MET A 393 -23.39 30.67 -25.27
CA MET A 393 -22.88 32.00 -25.56
C MET A 393 -24.04 32.98 -25.74
N VAL A 394 -23.88 34.18 -25.17
CA VAL A 394 -24.67 35.36 -25.48
C VAL A 394 -23.71 36.47 -25.88
N LEU A 395 -23.80 36.89 -27.13
CA LEU A 395 -22.99 37.95 -27.70
C LEU A 395 -23.90 39.14 -28.00
N SER A 396 -23.56 40.33 -27.50
CA SER A 396 -24.26 41.57 -27.81
C SER A 396 -23.31 42.54 -28.48
N GLU A 397 -23.65 42.94 -29.70
CA GLU A 397 -22.81 43.77 -30.56
C GLU A 397 -23.60 44.88 -31.22
N GLY A 398 -22.87 45.83 -31.81
CA GLY A 398 -23.42 46.95 -32.55
C GLY A 398 -23.94 48.07 -31.67
N SER A 399 -24.46 49.11 -32.31
CA SER A 399 -25.10 50.25 -31.65
C SER A 399 -26.24 50.80 -32.50
N GLY A 400 -27.19 51.49 -31.86
CA GLY A 400 -28.36 52.01 -32.57
C GLY A 400 -29.13 50.88 -33.29
N VAL A 401 -29.50 51.11 -34.54
CA VAL A 401 -30.30 50.14 -35.33
C VAL A 401 -29.58 48.83 -35.64
N ASP A 402 -28.24 48.80 -35.57
CA ASP A 402 -27.42 47.62 -35.84
C ASP A 402 -27.14 46.82 -34.56
N ALA A 403 -27.61 47.31 -33.40
CA ALA A 403 -27.51 46.58 -32.15
C ALA A 403 -28.26 45.25 -32.25
N HIS A 404 -27.62 44.15 -31.88
CA HIS A 404 -28.24 42.84 -31.91
C HIS A 404 -27.64 41.89 -30.87
N THR A 405 -28.36 40.81 -30.59
CA THR A 405 -27.93 39.75 -29.67
C THR A 405 -27.90 38.42 -30.40
N VAL A 406 -26.75 37.76 -30.38
CA VAL A 406 -26.57 36.39 -30.84
C VAL A 406 -26.58 35.46 -29.64
N ARG A 407 -27.32 34.35 -29.74
CA ARG A 407 -27.29 33.26 -28.76
C ARG A 407 -26.94 31.97 -29.46
N GLU A 408 -26.01 31.23 -28.87
CA GLU A 408 -25.58 29.94 -29.38
C GLU A 408 -25.39 28.94 -28.26
N ASN A 409 -25.88 27.72 -28.47
CA ASN A 409 -25.72 26.60 -27.56
C ASN A 409 -24.93 25.50 -28.26
N VAL A 410 -23.84 25.05 -27.65
CA VAL A 410 -23.00 23.98 -28.20
C VAL A 410 -22.78 22.87 -27.19
N SER A 411 -22.61 21.66 -27.71
CA SER A 411 -22.35 20.47 -26.90
C SER A 411 -21.30 19.56 -27.52
N ALA A 412 -20.45 18.95 -26.70
CA ALA A 412 -19.47 17.96 -27.14
C ALA A 412 -19.31 16.85 -26.10
N ARG A 413 -18.96 15.65 -26.58
CA ARG A 413 -18.46 14.55 -25.77
C ARG A 413 -17.07 14.17 -26.25
N VAL A 414 -16.07 14.43 -25.41
CA VAL A 414 -14.67 14.24 -25.72
C VAL A 414 -14.17 12.98 -25.03
N LEU A 415 -13.82 11.97 -25.82
CA LEU A 415 -13.13 10.79 -25.31
C LEU A 415 -11.66 11.14 -25.04
N LEU A 416 -11.22 10.83 -23.83
CA LEU A 416 -9.89 11.12 -23.30
C LEU A 416 -9.27 9.79 -22.85
N PRO A 417 -8.76 8.98 -23.80
CA PRO A 417 -8.07 7.75 -23.45
C PRO A 417 -6.73 8.04 -22.78
N PHE A 418 -6.37 7.23 -21.80
CA PHE A 418 -5.06 7.33 -21.15
C PHE A 418 -3.94 7.00 -22.13
N ASN A 419 -2.91 7.83 -22.15
CA ASN A 419 -1.67 7.52 -22.83
C ASN A 419 -0.51 7.71 -21.85
N MET A 420 0.32 6.69 -21.66
CA MET A 420 1.48 6.76 -20.76
C MET A 420 2.65 7.60 -21.29
N GLY A 421 2.46 8.34 -22.38
CA GLY A 421 3.34 9.43 -22.75
C GLY A 421 3.45 10.44 -21.61
N ILE A 422 4.51 10.34 -20.81
CA ILE A 422 4.83 11.34 -19.78
C ILE A 422 5.17 12.64 -20.51
N ALA A 423 4.23 13.58 -20.57
CA ALA A 423 4.55 14.96 -20.87
C ALA A 423 5.13 15.57 -19.60
N PHE A 424 6.45 15.80 -19.61
CA PHE A 424 7.10 16.57 -18.55
C PHE A 424 6.75 18.04 -18.74
N TYR A 425 5.85 18.55 -17.90
CA TYR A 425 5.74 19.98 -17.68
C TYR A 425 6.65 20.36 -16.50
N GLU A 426 7.23 21.56 -16.52
CA GLU A 426 8.14 22.06 -15.46
C GLU A 426 7.53 22.05 -14.05
N SER A 427 6.21 21.85 -13.92
CA SER A 427 5.46 21.77 -12.67
C SER A 427 5.44 20.39 -11.98
N GLY A 428 6.13 19.37 -12.51
CA GLY A 428 6.38 18.12 -11.77
C GLY A 428 5.46 16.93 -12.09
N GLY A 429 5.09 16.78 -13.36
CA GLY A 429 4.52 15.55 -13.92
C GLY A 429 2.99 15.48 -13.86
N SER A 430 2.35 15.48 -15.04
CA SER A 430 0.92 15.25 -15.19
C SER A 430 0.72 14.13 -16.19
N TYR A 431 0.05 13.07 -15.79
CA TYR A 431 -0.25 11.94 -16.67
C TYR A 431 -1.35 12.37 -17.63
N VAL A 432 -1.10 12.27 -18.94
CA VAL A 432 -1.94 12.92 -19.95
C VAL A 432 -2.84 11.88 -20.64
N ALA A 433 -4.14 11.98 -20.41
CA ALA A 433 -5.12 11.41 -21.33
C ALA A 433 -5.37 12.43 -22.45
N THR A 434 -5.08 12.06 -23.70
CA THR A 434 -5.24 12.96 -24.86
C THR A 434 -6.31 12.44 -25.78
N SER A 435 -7.19 13.32 -26.28
CA SER A 435 -8.09 12.94 -27.37
C SER A 435 -7.28 12.68 -28.65
N PRO A 436 -7.38 11.48 -29.25
CA PRO A 436 -6.58 11.12 -30.42
C PRO A 436 -7.06 11.78 -31.71
N ALA A 437 -8.23 12.44 -31.70
CA ALA A 437 -8.83 13.06 -32.88
C ALA A 437 -9.63 14.30 -32.52
N ALA A 438 -9.84 15.16 -33.52
CA ALA A 438 -10.78 16.28 -33.45
C ALA A 438 -12.20 15.74 -33.30
N LEU A 439 -12.92 16.15 -32.27
CA LEU A 439 -14.31 15.75 -32.07
C LEU A 439 -15.26 16.91 -32.36
N PRO A 440 -16.44 16.66 -32.97
CA PRO A 440 -17.37 17.72 -33.30
C PRO A 440 -17.93 18.36 -32.03
N LEU A 441 -17.88 19.69 -32.00
CA LEU A 441 -18.60 20.55 -31.07
C LEU A 441 -19.85 21.01 -31.79
N VAL A 442 -20.97 20.37 -31.47
CA VAL A 442 -22.21 20.47 -32.24
C VAL A 442 -23.03 21.65 -31.76
N SER A 443 -23.45 22.52 -32.69
CA SER A 443 -24.41 23.59 -32.38
C SER A 443 -25.82 23.05 -32.28
N SER A 444 -26.41 23.13 -31.08
CA SER A 444 -27.77 22.68 -30.75
C SER A 444 -28.82 23.79 -30.85
N GLY A 445 -28.40 25.05 -30.92
CA GLY A 445 -29.30 26.17 -31.10
C GLY A 445 -28.54 27.44 -31.44
N TYR A 446 -29.00 28.16 -32.45
CA TYR A 446 -28.42 29.42 -32.88
C TYR A 446 -29.55 30.40 -33.20
N SER A 447 -29.53 31.58 -32.58
CA SER A 447 -30.55 32.60 -32.77
C SER A 447 -29.94 34.00 -32.73
N VAL A 448 -30.51 34.88 -33.53
CA VAL A 448 -30.10 36.28 -33.64
C VAL A 448 -31.34 37.13 -33.41
N ALA A 449 -31.24 38.14 -32.55
CA ALA A 449 -32.33 39.02 -32.21
C ALA A 449 -31.90 40.48 -32.36
N TYR A 450 -32.62 41.22 -33.20
CA TYR A 450 -32.51 42.67 -33.29
C TYR A 450 -33.62 43.31 -32.44
N PRO A 451 -33.31 44.24 -31.53
CA PRO A 451 -34.30 44.92 -30.72
C PRO A 451 -35.10 45.96 -31.52
N HIS A 452 -34.59 46.39 -32.69
CA HIS A 452 -35.22 47.39 -33.55
C HIS A 452 -36.10 46.76 -34.62
N THR A 453 -37.30 47.31 -34.82
CA THR A 453 -38.29 46.84 -35.81
C THR A 453 -37.84 47.01 -37.26
N CYS A 454 -36.78 47.78 -37.52
CA CYS A 454 -36.22 47.97 -38.86
C CYS A 454 -35.32 46.80 -39.31
N ALA A 455 -35.05 45.81 -38.45
CA ALA A 455 -34.28 44.64 -38.80
C ALA A 455 -35.12 43.37 -38.65
N SER A 456 -35.02 42.46 -39.63
CA SER A 456 -35.62 41.13 -39.54
C SER A 456 -34.62 40.07 -39.97
N VAL A 457 -34.34 39.11 -39.09
CA VAL A 457 -33.53 37.93 -39.40
C VAL A 457 -34.34 37.01 -40.30
N ASN A 458 -33.84 36.73 -41.51
CA ASN A 458 -34.56 35.91 -42.48
C ASN A 458 -34.20 34.43 -42.38
N SER A 459 -32.94 34.11 -42.02
CA SER A 459 -32.47 32.74 -41.86
C SER A 459 -31.24 32.68 -40.95
N THR A 460 -31.00 31.50 -40.39
CA THR A 460 -29.81 31.16 -39.61
C THR A 460 -29.15 29.90 -40.16
N ALA A 461 -27.83 29.81 -40.09
CA ALA A 461 -27.02 28.68 -40.55
C ALA A 461 -25.96 28.34 -39.49
N PRO A 462 -26.28 27.48 -38.50
CA PRO A 462 -25.30 27.05 -37.51
C PRO A 462 -24.19 26.23 -38.16
N VAL A 463 -22.96 26.37 -37.64
CA VAL A 463 -21.78 25.62 -38.07
C VAL A 463 -21.15 24.93 -36.87
N ASP A 464 -20.80 23.66 -37.02
CA ASP A 464 -20.10 22.90 -35.98
C ASP A 464 -18.64 23.37 -35.84
N ALA A 465 -18.05 23.16 -34.68
CA ALA A 465 -16.61 23.34 -34.46
C ALA A 465 -15.95 21.99 -34.16
N THR A 466 -14.63 22.00 -33.98
CA THR A 466 -13.87 20.84 -33.49
C THR A 466 -13.24 21.15 -32.15
N VAL A 467 -13.26 20.17 -31.25
CA VAL A 467 -12.61 20.23 -29.94
C VAL A 467 -11.62 19.09 -29.78
N TRP A 468 -10.47 19.39 -29.19
CA TRP A 468 -9.50 18.44 -28.65
C TRP A 468 -9.34 18.70 -27.17
N GLY A 469 -8.91 17.70 -26.40
CA GLY A 469 -8.62 17.88 -24.99
C GLY A 469 -7.43 17.04 -24.57
N ALA A 470 -6.59 17.63 -23.71
CA ALA A 470 -5.66 16.90 -22.87
C ALA A 470 -6.13 17.01 -21.42
N LEU A 471 -6.22 15.89 -20.72
CA LEU A 471 -6.54 15.79 -19.31
C LEU A 471 -5.29 15.32 -18.55
N GLY A 472 -4.78 16.19 -17.68
CA GLY A 472 -3.82 15.86 -16.65
C GLY A 472 -4.49 15.78 -15.29
N PHE A 473 -3.87 15.08 -14.34
CA PHE A 473 -4.22 15.20 -12.93
C PHE A 473 -2.98 15.06 -12.06
N THR A 474 -2.94 15.77 -10.94
CA THR A 474 -1.89 15.62 -9.93
C THR A 474 -2.40 14.70 -8.83
N ALA A 475 -1.81 13.51 -8.72
CA ALA A 475 -1.97 12.69 -7.53
C ALA A 475 -1.18 13.37 -6.39
N ARG A 476 -1.87 13.89 -5.36
CA ARG A 476 -1.18 14.22 -4.11
C ARG A 476 -0.95 12.93 -3.34
N GLN A 477 0.24 12.78 -2.75
CA GLN A 477 0.44 11.79 -1.70
C GLN A 477 -0.42 12.20 -0.49
N GLY A 478 -1.64 11.64 -0.40
CA GLY A 478 -2.33 11.53 0.88
C GLY A 478 -1.53 10.58 1.78
N GLY A 479 -1.53 10.82 3.09
CA GLY A 479 -1.00 9.85 4.04
C GLY A 479 -1.75 8.50 3.91
N VAL A 480 -1.19 7.41 4.42
CA VAL A 480 -1.69 6.03 4.23
C VAL A 480 -3.18 5.82 4.63
N ALA A 481 -3.75 6.75 5.42
CA ALA A 481 -5.15 6.76 5.85
C ALA A 481 -6.09 7.67 5.01
N GLN A 482 -5.54 8.52 4.14
CA GLN A 482 -6.30 9.38 3.25
C GLN A 482 -6.21 8.77 1.86
N ARG A 483 -7.36 8.35 1.30
CA ARG A 483 -7.47 8.05 -0.13
C ARG A 483 -6.74 9.17 -0.87
N ALA A 484 -5.77 8.86 -1.72
CA ALA A 484 -5.06 9.91 -2.46
C ALA A 484 -6.13 10.76 -3.16
N GLU A 485 -6.33 12.00 -2.71
CA GLU A 485 -7.34 12.87 -3.28
C GLU A 485 -6.76 13.40 -4.59
N VAL A 486 -7.54 13.27 -5.68
CA VAL A 486 -7.23 13.97 -6.92
C VAL A 486 -7.43 15.44 -6.63
N ALA A 487 -6.33 16.14 -6.35
CA ALA A 487 -6.38 17.52 -5.88
C ALA A 487 -6.84 18.45 -7.01
N ASP A 488 -6.45 18.15 -8.25
CA ASP A 488 -6.81 18.95 -9.42
C ASP A 488 -6.80 18.10 -10.69
N PHE A 489 -7.87 18.20 -11.47
CA PHE A 489 -7.87 17.87 -12.90
C PHE A 489 -7.41 19.11 -13.67
N TYR A 490 -6.50 18.91 -14.62
CA TYR A 490 -6.02 19.92 -15.55
C TYR A 490 -6.59 19.56 -16.91
N LEU A 491 -7.51 20.36 -17.42
CA LEU A 491 -8.03 20.19 -18.77
C LEU A 491 -7.50 21.32 -19.65
N THR A 492 -6.92 20.95 -20.78
CA THR A 492 -6.46 21.86 -21.85
C THR A 492 -7.29 21.57 -23.09
N PRO A 493 -8.48 22.18 -23.24
CA PRO A 493 -9.27 22.02 -24.45
C PRO A 493 -8.73 22.95 -25.54
N ALA A 494 -8.53 22.44 -26.75
CA ALA A 494 -8.32 23.27 -27.94
C ALA A 494 -9.61 23.25 -28.76
N VAL A 495 -10.07 24.39 -29.24
CA VAL A 495 -11.22 24.49 -30.15
C VAL A 495 -10.77 25.14 -31.45
N ALA A 496 -11.08 24.52 -32.58
CA ALA A 496 -10.88 25.12 -33.90
C ALA A 496 -12.20 25.10 -34.69
N PRO A 497 -12.52 26.18 -35.40
CA PRO A 497 -13.74 26.25 -36.20
C PRO A 497 -13.64 25.32 -37.42
N THR A 498 -14.77 24.71 -37.82
CA THR A 498 -14.89 24.05 -39.13
C THR A 498 -15.47 25.03 -40.16
N GLY A 499 -14.75 26.13 -40.44
CA GLY A 499 -15.19 27.17 -41.38
C GLY A 499 -15.11 28.58 -40.80
N LEU A 500 -15.97 29.49 -41.27
CA LEU A 500 -16.03 30.91 -40.85
C LEU A 500 -16.97 31.15 -39.64
N GLY A 501 -17.47 30.10 -38.99
CA GLY A 501 -18.45 30.18 -37.90
C GLY A 501 -19.92 30.14 -38.36
N SER A 502 -20.84 30.23 -37.41
CA SER A 502 -22.29 30.25 -37.64
C SER A 502 -22.71 31.55 -38.34
N GLY A 503 -23.59 31.47 -39.34
CA GLY A 503 -24.02 32.62 -40.13
C GLY A 503 -25.51 32.94 -40.02
N TYR A 504 -25.91 34.14 -40.43
CA TYR A 504 -27.32 34.50 -40.59
C TYR A 504 -27.55 35.44 -41.78
N SER A 505 -28.79 35.53 -42.25
CA SER A 505 -29.20 36.57 -43.19
C SER A 505 -30.16 37.54 -42.52
N VAL A 506 -29.94 38.84 -42.72
CA VAL A 506 -30.72 39.91 -42.12
C VAL A 506 -31.20 40.88 -43.18
N THR A 507 -32.46 41.31 -43.07
CA THR A 507 -32.98 42.43 -43.84
C THR A 507 -33.02 43.66 -42.96
N LEU A 508 -32.19 44.64 -43.29
CA LEU A 508 -32.14 45.96 -42.66
C LEU A 508 -32.94 46.96 -43.52
N ARG A 509 -33.90 47.64 -42.92
CA ARG A 509 -34.72 48.66 -43.59
C ARG A 509 -34.18 50.06 -43.29
N ALA A 510 -33.97 50.86 -44.33
CA ALA A 510 -33.52 52.25 -44.28
C ALA A 510 -34.69 53.25 -44.47
N PRO A 511 -34.61 54.52 -44.04
CA PRO A 511 -33.48 55.15 -43.36
C PRO A 511 -33.25 54.57 -41.97
N ARG A 512 -31.99 54.56 -41.53
CA ARG A 512 -31.55 54.10 -40.20
C ARG A 512 -31.87 55.15 -39.12
N ASP A 513 -33.07 55.73 -39.15
CA ASP A 513 -33.56 56.75 -38.23
C ASP A 513 -34.66 56.13 -37.35
N PRO A 514 -34.72 56.41 -36.04
CA PRO A 514 -35.87 56.07 -35.20
C PRO A 514 -37.24 56.51 -35.76
N ALA A 515 -37.30 57.39 -36.77
CA ALA A 515 -38.53 57.89 -37.39
C ALA A 515 -39.21 56.97 -38.43
N GLY A 516 -38.61 55.88 -38.93
CA GLY A 516 -39.30 54.94 -39.86
C GLY A 516 -38.40 54.07 -40.74
N CYS A 517 -38.95 52.96 -41.28
CA CYS A 517 -38.23 51.90 -41.99
C CYS A 517 -38.75 51.67 -43.44
N ASP A 518 -38.42 52.54 -44.40
CA ASP A 518 -39.12 52.60 -45.71
C ASP A 518 -38.42 51.91 -46.92
N GLN A 519 -37.17 51.45 -46.80
CA GLN A 519 -36.37 50.86 -47.89
C GLN A 519 -35.57 49.62 -47.41
N PRO A 520 -36.04 48.39 -47.64
CA PRO A 520 -35.32 47.18 -47.26
C PRO A 520 -34.05 46.94 -48.09
N SER A 521 -32.94 46.66 -47.42
CA SER A 521 -31.73 46.04 -47.97
C SER A 521 -31.45 44.73 -47.22
N THR A 522 -31.23 43.64 -47.92
CA THR A 522 -30.88 42.34 -47.31
C THR A 522 -29.37 42.11 -47.43
N SER A 523 -28.70 41.87 -46.30
CA SER A 523 -27.32 41.41 -46.22
C SER A 523 -27.26 39.99 -45.63
N SER A 524 -26.22 39.25 -46.00
CA SER A 524 -25.83 38.03 -45.30
C SER A 524 -24.62 38.38 -44.44
N ASP A 525 -24.74 38.13 -43.15
CA ASP A 525 -23.72 38.44 -42.16
C ASP A 525 -23.25 37.13 -41.50
N TYR A 526 -21.97 37.09 -41.16
CA TYR A 526 -21.35 35.90 -40.57
C TYR A 526 -20.77 36.29 -39.22
N GLU A 527 -21.18 35.59 -38.17
CA GLU A 527 -20.64 35.79 -36.84
C GLU A 527 -19.72 34.65 -36.49
N SER A 528 -18.43 34.95 -36.47
CA SER A 528 -17.43 33.98 -36.06
C SER A 528 -17.39 33.90 -34.53
N TRP A 529 -18.43 33.30 -33.95
CA TRP A 529 -18.54 33.02 -32.53
C TRP A 529 -17.34 32.22 -31.98
N VAL A 530 -16.72 31.38 -32.82
CA VAL A 530 -15.51 30.64 -32.47
C VAL A 530 -14.31 31.57 -32.28
N THR A 531 -14.24 32.71 -32.99
CA THR A 531 -13.14 33.67 -32.82
C THR A 531 -13.48 34.82 -31.89
N ALA A 532 -14.76 35.17 -31.70
CA ALA A 532 -15.18 36.25 -30.78
C ALA A 532 -15.48 35.72 -29.37
N GLY A 533 -16.19 34.58 -29.28
CA GLY A 533 -16.63 34.01 -28.01
C GLY A 533 -15.58 33.13 -27.31
N TYR A 534 -15.01 32.18 -28.04
CA TYR A 534 -14.13 31.16 -27.45
C TYR A 534 -12.77 31.68 -26.95
N PRO A 535 -12.14 32.72 -27.50
CA PRO A 535 -10.95 33.29 -26.87
C PRO A 535 -11.20 33.84 -25.47
N THR A 536 -12.37 34.43 -25.20
CA THR A 536 -12.75 34.86 -23.83
C THR A 536 -12.97 33.68 -22.87
N TRP A 537 -13.31 32.50 -23.41
CA TRP A 537 -13.36 31.22 -22.68
C TRP A 537 -11.95 30.70 -22.36
N ILE A 538 -10.95 31.05 -23.18
CA ILE A 538 -9.57 30.55 -23.12
C ILE A 538 -8.68 31.41 -22.21
N GLU A 539 -8.81 32.74 -22.29
CA GLU A 539 -7.94 33.72 -21.59
C GLU A 539 -7.88 33.60 -20.06
N PRO A 540 -8.99 33.42 -19.31
CA PRO A 540 -8.92 33.36 -17.84
C PRO A 540 -8.21 32.11 -17.30
N PHE A 541 -7.83 31.17 -18.17
CA PHE A 541 -7.15 29.92 -17.80
C PHE A 541 -5.73 29.82 -18.37
N ALA A 542 -5.21 30.88 -18.98
CA ALA A 542 -3.87 30.91 -19.54
C ALA A 542 -2.82 30.83 -18.42
N ASP A 543 -2.28 29.64 -18.19
CA ASP A 543 -1.05 29.43 -17.44
C ASP A 543 0.13 29.62 -18.42
N PRO A 544 1.11 30.49 -18.13
CA PRO A 544 2.25 30.72 -19.01
C PRO A 544 3.08 29.45 -19.29
N THR A 545 2.89 28.38 -18.50
CA THR A 545 3.61 27.10 -18.62
C THR A 545 2.82 25.96 -19.27
N LEU A 546 1.47 26.03 -19.30
CA LEU A 546 0.60 24.91 -19.73
C LEU A 546 -0.38 25.26 -20.85
N ALA A 547 -0.26 26.45 -21.44
CA ALA A 547 -1.19 27.04 -22.41
C ALA A 547 -2.60 27.31 -21.85
N MET A 548 -3.29 26.34 -21.25
CA MET A 548 -4.61 26.49 -20.62
C MET A 548 -4.87 25.43 -19.52
N ALA A 549 -5.29 25.83 -18.31
CA ALA A 549 -5.62 24.89 -17.22
C ALA A 549 -6.92 25.25 -16.49
N ILE A 550 -7.95 24.41 -16.63
CA ILE A 550 -9.20 24.53 -15.85
C ILE A 550 -9.01 23.89 -14.47
N ARG A 551 -9.00 24.70 -13.41
CA ARG A 551 -8.78 24.28 -12.01
C ARG A 551 -10.06 24.33 -11.16
N ASN A 552 -9.99 23.90 -9.90
CA ASN A 552 -11.09 23.97 -8.93
C ASN A 552 -12.34 23.21 -9.40
N TRP A 553 -12.15 21.94 -9.77
CA TRP A 553 -13.24 21.03 -10.08
C TRP A 553 -13.98 20.63 -8.81
N ARG A 554 -15.30 20.45 -8.90
CA ARG A 554 -16.06 19.82 -7.82
C ARG A 554 -15.99 18.32 -8.01
N ILE A 555 -15.27 17.63 -7.12
CA ILE A 555 -15.21 16.17 -7.10
C ILE A 555 -16.55 15.61 -6.63
N VAL A 556 -17.15 14.73 -7.43
CA VAL A 556 -18.46 14.11 -7.16
C VAL A 556 -18.28 12.63 -6.79
N GLY A 557 -17.44 11.90 -7.53
CA GLY A 557 -17.15 10.48 -7.32
C GLY A 557 -18.12 9.53 -8.06
N GLY A 558 -17.72 8.27 -8.20
CA GLY A 558 -18.46 7.29 -9.02
C GLY A 558 -18.25 7.50 -10.51
N ASP A 559 -19.27 7.17 -11.32
CA ASP A 559 -19.26 7.39 -12.77
C ASP A 559 -18.98 8.85 -13.16
N VAL A 560 -19.55 9.79 -12.40
CA VAL A 560 -19.29 11.22 -12.54
C VAL A 560 -18.17 11.61 -11.61
N MET A 561 -16.95 11.72 -12.13
CA MET A 561 -15.79 12.02 -11.30
C MET A 561 -15.81 13.45 -10.81
N ALA A 562 -16.12 14.38 -11.70
CA ALA A 562 -16.07 15.79 -11.39
C ALA A 562 -16.98 16.63 -12.26
N THR A 563 -17.42 17.76 -11.72
CA THR A 563 -18.15 18.79 -12.47
C THR A 563 -17.46 20.13 -12.36
N LYS A 564 -17.65 20.97 -13.38
CA LYS A 564 -17.18 22.34 -13.40
C LYS A 564 -18.20 23.22 -14.09
N GLU A 565 -18.53 24.32 -13.45
CA GLU A 565 -19.37 25.38 -14.01
C GLU A 565 -18.63 26.70 -13.88
N PHE A 566 -18.69 27.51 -14.94
CA PHE A 566 -18.10 28.84 -14.93
C PHE A 566 -18.74 29.75 -15.99
N THR A 567 -18.62 31.05 -15.74
CA THR A 567 -19.05 32.11 -16.65
C THR A 567 -17.84 32.97 -17.00
N THR A 568 -17.56 33.14 -18.29
CA THR A 568 -16.60 34.13 -18.78
C THR A 568 -17.33 35.32 -19.38
N ARG A 569 -16.72 36.50 -19.27
CA ARG A 569 -17.25 37.74 -19.85
C ARG A 569 -16.10 38.49 -20.54
N SER A 570 -16.39 39.16 -21.65
CA SER A 570 -15.43 40.09 -22.24
C SER A 570 -15.14 41.27 -21.29
N ASP A 571 -14.03 41.96 -21.54
CA ASP A 571 -13.68 43.18 -20.82
C ASP A 571 -14.85 44.20 -20.91
N PRO A 572 -15.27 44.84 -19.80
CA PRO A 572 -16.30 45.88 -19.84
C PRO A 572 -16.03 47.02 -20.84
N ASP A 573 -14.77 47.26 -21.21
CA ASP A 573 -14.38 48.29 -22.19
C ASP A 573 -14.30 47.76 -23.64
N ALA A 574 -14.58 46.48 -23.88
CA ALA A 574 -14.63 45.91 -25.23
C ALA A 574 -15.83 46.46 -26.03
N SER A 575 -15.65 46.59 -27.35
CA SER A 575 -16.74 46.96 -28.27
C SER A 575 -17.86 45.92 -28.35
N GLU A 576 -17.62 44.71 -27.83
CA GLU A 576 -18.49 43.55 -27.87
C GLU A 576 -18.68 43.02 -26.44
N ASN A 577 -19.94 42.84 -26.03
CA ASN A 577 -20.26 42.25 -24.72
C ASN A 577 -20.59 40.78 -24.90
N VAL A 578 -19.63 39.93 -24.55
CA VAL A 578 -19.73 38.48 -24.64
C VAL A 578 -19.95 37.92 -23.24
N THR A 579 -20.92 37.03 -23.06
CA THR A 579 -21.04 36.19 -21.89
C THR A 579 -21.12 34.73 -22.32
N VAL A 580 -20.23 33.88 -21.79
CA VAL A 580 -20.23 32.44 -22.04
C VAL A 580 -20.44 31.70 -20.74
N ASN A 581 -21.48 30.89 -20.64
CA ASN A 581 -21.73 29.99 -19.53
C ASN A 581 -21.38 28.56 -19.97
N THR A 582 -20.45 27.92 -19.26
CA THR A 582 -20.01 26.56 -19.60
C THR A 582 -20.15 25.63 -18.42
N GLN A 583 -20.77 24.48 -18.67
CA GLN A 583 -20.83 23.33 -17.79
C GLN A 583 -20.00 22.19 -18.38
N MET A 584 -19.19 21.57 -17.52
CA MET A 584 -18.39 20.40 -17.86
C MET A 584 -18.66 19.29 -16.86
N VAL A 585 -18.79 18.07 -17.38
CA VAL A 585 -18.96 16.86 -16.59
C VAL A 585 -17.90 15.86 -17.04
N LEU A 586 -17.03 15.46 -16.12
CA LEU A 586 -16.01 14.45 -16.36
C LEU A 586 -16.52 13.10 -15.88
N PHE A 587 -16.71 12.17 -16.81
CA PHE A 587 -17.08 10.80 -16.54
C PHE A 587 -15.84 9.89 -16.54
N HIS A 588 -15.81 8.95 -15.61
CA HIS A 588 -14.90 7.81 -15.67
C HIS A 588 -15.53 6.70 -16.51
N LYS A 589 -14.86 6.30 -17.59
CA LYS A 589 -15.34 5.31 -18.57
C LYS A 589 -14.31 4.20 -18.74
N PRO A 590 -14.12 3.35 -17.72
CA PRO A 590 -13.17 2.25 -17.80
C PRO A 590 -13.56 1.33 -18.97
N ALA A 591 -12.56 0.85 -19.70
CA ALA A 591 -12.78 -0.10 -20.79
C ALA A 591 -13.24 -1.46 -20.22
N PRO A 592 -13.90 -2.32 -21.02
CA PRO A 592 -14.22 -3.68 -20.58
C PRO A 592 -12.98 -4.58 -20.41
#